data_AF-A0A938FYD4-F1
#
_entry.id   AF-A0A938FYD4-F1
#
_cell.length_a   1.000
_cell.length_b   1.000
_cell.length_c   1.000
_cell.angle_alpha   90.00
_cell.angle_beta   90.00
_cell.angle_gamma   90.00
#
_symmetry.space_group_name_H-M   'P 1'
#
loop_
_entity.id
_entity.type
_entity.pdbx_description
1 polymer ?
#
loop_
_entity_poly.entity_id
_entity_poly.type
_entity_poly.pdbx_seq_one_letter_code
_entity_poly.pdbx_strand_id
1 'polypeptide(L)'
;MRIALALALCAAAGLAQSLPGAAPLTGTRDFAMEMVDGINEALLDQTARAAGERSRFWKRDYSSREAYERSVAGNRERLRAIIGAVDKRLPVAALEVEATTATPALVAKGAGYKVYSVRWPVFEGAGGEGLLLEPDAQAVARVVAVPDADWSPEM
;
A
#
# COMPACT_ATOMS: atom_id res chain seq x y z
N MET A 1 31.08 -69.59 2.04
CA MET A 1 29.76 -69.32 1.41
C MET A 1 28.91 -68.45 2.35
N ARG A 2 29.25 -67.16 2.50
CA ARG A 2 28.52 -66.17 3.32
C ARG A 2 28.58 -64.77 2.68
N ILE A 3 28.59 -64.75 1.36
CA ILE A 3 28.55 -63.53 0.54
C ILE A 3 27.28 -63.65 -0.31
N ALA A 4 26.12 -63.49 0.32
CA ALA A 4 24.82 -63.46 -0.36
C ALA A 4 23.77 -62.67 0.42
N LEU A 5 24.21 -61.80 1.35
CA LEU A 5 23.30 -60.92 2.09
C LEU A 5 23.82 -59.47 2.07
N ALA A 6 24.51 -59.12 0.99
CA ALA A 6 24.65 -57.75 0.54
C ALA A 6 23.54 -57.51 -0.50
N LEU A 7 22.82 -56.40 -0.37
CA LEU A 7 21.74 -55.92 -1.26
C LEU A 7 20.33 -56.51 -1.10
N ALA A 8 19.76 -56.49 0.11
CA ALA A 8 18.29 -56.49 0.22
C ALA A 8 17.74 -55.50 1.27
N LEU A 9 18.59 -54.64 1.84
CA LEU A 9 18.20 -53.75 2.95
C LEU A 9 18.36 -52.25 2.65
N CYS A 10 18.48 -51.86 1.38
CA CYS A 10 18.63 -50.46 0.95
C CYS A 10 17.69 -50.05 -0.19
N ALA A 11 16.46 -50.57 -0.20
CA ALA A 11 15.42 -50.13 -1.17
C ALA A 11 14.16 -49.54 -0.51
N ALA A 12 14.21 -49.20 0.78
CA ALA A 12 13.20 -48.32 1.38
C ALA A 12 13.58 -46.85 1.12
N ALA A 13 13.78 -46.51 -0.16
CA ALA A 13 13.93 -45.13 -0.58
C ALA A 13 12.56 -44.45 -0.44
N GLY A 14 12.37 -43.69 0.64
CA GLY A 14 11.52 -42.50 0.68
C GLY A 14 10.10 -42.61 0.11
N LEU A 15 9.33 -43.65 0.44
CA LEU A 15 7.89 -43.60 0.20
C LEU A 15 7.27 -42.59 1.17
N ALA A 16 7.01 -41.38 0.67
CA ALA A 16 6.24 -40.37 1.39
C ALA A 16 4.96 -41.02 1.94
N GLN A 17 4.77 -41.02 3.25
CA GLN A 17 3.54 -41.54 3.87
C GLN A 17 2.35 -40.74 3.32
N SER A 18 1.40 -41.41 2.66
CA SER A 18 0.18 -40.74 2.21
C SER A 18 -0.64 -40.29 3.41
N LEU A 19 -1.08 -39.05 3.42
CA LEU A 19 -2.01 -38.54 4.43
C LEU A 19 -3.34 -39.32 4.34
N PRO A 20 -3.99 -39.66 5.47
CA PRO A 20 -5.30 -40.32 5.45
C PRO A 20 -6.31 -39.53 4.60
N GLY A 21 -6.92 -40.19 3.61
CA GLY A 21 -7.87 -39.57 2.69
C GLY A 21 -7.26 -38.88 1.47
N ALA A 22 -5.92 -38.83 1.34
CA ALA A 22 -5.27 -38.28 0.16
C ALA A 22 -5.04 -39.35 -0.92
N ALA A 23 -5.39 -39.03 -2.17
CA ALA A 23 -5.05 -39.83 -3.34
C ALA A 23 -3.80 -39.24 -4.04
N PRO A 24 -2.94 -40.07 -4.65
CA PRO A 24 -1.81 -39.57 -5.43
C PRO A 24 -2.27 -38.64 -6.55
N LEU A 25 -1.64 -37.47 -6.66
CA LEU A 25 -1.84 -36.58 -7.81
C LEU A 25 -1.16 -37.23 -9.02
N THR A 26 -1.96 -37.70 -9.98
CA THR A 26 -1.51 -38.45 -11.16
C THR A 26 -1.74 -37.64 -12.44
N GLY A 27 -0.84 -37.79 -13.41
CA GLY A 27 -0.90 -37.10 -14.71
C GLY A 27 0.46 -36.56 -15.14
N THR A 28 0.56 -36.17 -16.41
CA THR A 28 1.79 -35.62 -17.03
C THR A 28 1.67 -34.14 -17.38
N ARG A 29 0.64 -33.47 -16.87
CA ARG A 29 0.38 -32.05 -17.14
C ARG A 29 1.26 -31.19 -16.25
N ASP A 30 1.42 -29.93 -16.64
CA ASP A 30 2.11 -28.95 -15.81
C ASP A 30 1.16 -28.43 -14.73
N PHE A 31 1.12 -29.15 -13.60
CA PHE A 31 0.27 -28.79 -12.47
C PHE A 31 0.62 -27.44 -11.84
N ALA A 32 1.87 -26.98 -11.98
CA ALA A 32 2.27 -25.67 -11.49
C ALA A 32 1.62 -24.58 -12.34
N MET A 33 1.63 -24.74 -13.66
CA MET A 33 0.94 -23.84 -14.57
C MET A 33 -0.58 -23.86 -14.37
N GLU A 34 -1.20 -25.04 -14.24
CA GLU A 34 -2.65 -25.15 -13.95
C GLU A 34 -3.03 -24.43 -12.63
N MET A 35 -2.19 -24.54 -11.61
CA MET A 35 -2.41 -23.84 -10.34
C MET A 35 -2.29 -22.32 -10.52
N VAL A 36 -1.27 -21.83 -11.23
CA VAL A 36 -1.09 -20.40 -11.48
C VAL A 36 -2.26 -19.83 -12.28
N ASP A 37 -2.69 -20.53 -13.33
CA ASP A 37 -3.83 -20.13 -14.15
C ASP A 37 -5.12 -20.08 -13.33
N GLY A 38 -5.39 -21.11 -12.53
CA GLY A 38 -6.55 -21.14 -11.64
C GLY A 38 -6.55 -20.04 -10.57
N ILE A 39 -5.38 -19.72 -10.00
CA ILE A 39 -5.23 -18.58 -9.07
C ILE A 39 -5.54 -17.27 -9.79
N ASN A 40 -4.99 -17.06 -10.98
CA ASN A 40 -5.23 -15.86 -11.76
C ASN A 40 -6.72 -15.68 -12.09
N GLU A 41 -7.38 -16.71 -12.61
CA GLU A 41 -8.82 -16.69 -12.89
C GLU A 41 -9.65 -16.36 -11.65
N ALA A 42 -9.35 -17.00 -10.51
CA ALA A 42 -10.04 -16.74 -9.26
C ALA A 42 -9.85 -15.31 -8.76
N LEU A 43 -8.64 -14.75 -8.85
CA LEU A 43 -8.36 -13.37 -8.43
C LEU A 43 -9.01 -12.33 -9.36
N LEU A 44 -9.07 -12.61 -10.66
CA LEU A 44 -9.78 -11.76 -11.63
C LEU A 44 -11.29 -11.74 -11.35
N ASP A 45 -11.90 -12.90 -11.12
CA ASP A 45 -13.32 -13.00 -10.74
C ASP A 45 -13.61 -12.26 -9.42
N GLN A 46 -12.76 -12.43 -8.40
CA GLN A 46 -12.88 -11.68 -7.14
C GLN A 46 -12.78 -10.16 -7.36
N THR A 47 -11.85 -9.72 -8.21
CA THR A 47 -11.67 -8.29 -8.53
C THR A 47 -12.91 -7.71 -9.22
N ALA A 48 -13.49 -8.45 -10.17
CA ALA A 48 -14.72 -8.08 -10.85
C ALA A 48 -15.90 -7.96 -9.87
N ARG A 49 -16.09 -8.97 -9.00
CA ARG A 49 -17.15 -8.96 -7.98
C ARG A 49 -16.98 -7.86 -6.94
N ALA A 50 -15.74 -7.57 -6.55
CA ALA A 50 -15.44 -6.59 -5.50
C ALA A 50 -16.01 -5.20 -5.81
N ALA A 51 -16.12 -4.79 -7.08
CA ALA A 51 -16.73 -3.51 -7.44
C ALA A 51 -18.21 -3.43 -7.02
N GLY A 52 -19.00 -4.47 -7.32
CA GLY A 52 -20.42 -4.53 -6.98
C GLY A 52 -20.68 -4.70 -5.48
N GLU A 53 -19.79 -5.42 -4.79
CA GLU A 53 -19.95 -5.70 -3.36
C GLU A 53 -19.42 -4.57 -2.45
N ARG A 54 -18.56 -3.70 -2.95
CA ARG A 54 -17.86 -2.67 -2.15
C ARG A 54 -18.82 -1.78 -1.36
N SER A 55 -19.98 -1.44 -1.93
CA SER A 55 -20.98 -0.57 -1.31
C SER A 55 -21.51 -1.10 0.04
N ARG A 56 -21.58 -2.42 0.23
CA ARG A 56 -22.08 -3.05 1.48
C ARG A 56 -21.23 -2.73 2.71
N PHE A 57 -19.97 -2.38 2.49
CA PHE A 57 -19.04 -1.99 3.54
C PHE A 57 -19.16 -0.51 3.92
N TRP A 58 -19.96 0.29 3.20
CA TRP A 58 -20.12 1.72 3.43
C TRP A 58 -21.51 2.06 3.98
N LYS A 59 -21.68 1.96 5.30
CA LYS A 59 -22.92 2.30 6.01
C LYS A 59 -22.97 3.79 6.38
N ARG A 60 -22.81 4.67 5.39
CA ARG A 60 -22.66 6.12 5.61
C ARG A 60 -23.94 6.72 6.20
N ASP A 61 -23.79 7.42 7.31
CA ASP A 61 -24.86 8.21 7.93
C ASP A 61 -24.65 9.69 7.61
N TYR A 62 -25.58 10.31 6.89
CA TYR A 62 -25.49 11.71 6.47
C TYR A 62 -26.31 12.66 7.36
N SER A 63 -26.85 12.19 8.48
CA SER A 63 -27.71 12.99 9.37
C SER A 63 -26.96 14.12 10.09
N SER A 64 -25.67 13.93 10.38
CA SER A 64 -24.78 14.94 10.92
C SER A 64 -23.33 14.63 10.58
N ARG A 65 -22.43 15.60 10.80
CA ARG A 65 -20.99 15.39 10.65
C ARG A 65 -20.48 14.28 11.57
N GLU A 66 -20.86 14.32 12.84
CA GLU A 66 -20.43 13.36 13.86
C GLU A 66 -20.98 11.97 13.57
N ALA A 67 -22.22 11.88 13.07
CA ALA A 67 -22.81 10.62 12.64
C ALA A 67 -22.05 10.03 11.45
N TYR A 68 -21.72 10.86 10.46
CA TYR A 68 -20.90 10.45 9.31
C TYR A 68 -19.53 9.94 9.74
N GLU A 69 -18.81 10.70 10.56
CA GLU A 69 -17.48 10.36 11.06
C GLU A 69 -17.49 9.00 11.78
N ARG A 70 -18.47 8.76 12.67
CA ARG A 70 -18.65 7.45 13.33
C ARG A 70 -18.96 6.33 12.33
N SER A 71 -19.84 6.59 11.38
CA SER A 71 -20.30 5.57 10.42
C SER A 71 -19.18 5.03 9.51
N VAL A 72 -18.16 5.84 9.24
CA VAL A 72 -17.02 5.47 8.37
C VAL A 72 -15.73 5.13 9.14
N ALA A 73 -15.72 5.27 10.48
CA ALA A 73 -14.50 5.14 11.29
C ALA A 73 -13.79 3.80 11.09
N GLY A 74 -14.53 2.68 11.09
CA GLY A 74 -13.95 1.35 10.87
C GLY A 74 -13.29 1.18 9.50
N ASN A 75 -13.85 1.78 8.45
CA ASN A 75 -13.25 1.77 7.11
C ASN A 75 -11.98 2.61 7.05
N ARG A 76 -11.94 3.76 7.75
CA ARG A 76 -10.74 4.59 7.85
C ARG A 76 -9.61 3.85 8.56
N GLU A 77 -9.91 3.17 9.65
CA GLU A 77 -8.94 2.38 10.40
C GLU A 77 -8.40 1.21 9.58
N ARG A 78 -9.29 0.50 8.88
CA ARG A 78 -8.87 -0.57 7.97
C ARG A 78 -8.00 -0.04 6.82
N LEU A 79 -8.38 1.07 6.20
CA LEU A 79 -7.58 1.70 5.14
C LEU A 79 -6.20 2.10 5.65
N ARG A 80 -6.14 2.70 6.85
CA ARG A 80 -4.90 3.10 7.52
C ARG A 80 -3.92 1.92 7.66
N ALA A 81 -4.43 0.75 8.07
CA ALA A 81 -3.63 -0.46 8.15
C ALA A 81 -3.17 -0.96 6.76
N ILE A 82 -4.06 -1.00 5.78
CA ILE A 82 -3.76 -1.48 4.41
C ILE A 82 -2.65 -0.65 3.76
N ILE A 83 -2.69 0.69 3.91
CA ILE A 83 -1.69 1.58 3.30
C ILE A 83 -0.43 1.76 4.16
N GLY A 84 -0.31 1.04 5.28
CA GLY A 84 0.84 1.16 6.19
C GLY A 84 0.92 2.49 6.95
N ALA A 85 -0.14 3.30 7.01
CA ALA A 85 -0.18 4.55 7.78
C ALA A 85 -0.40 4.30 9.28
N VAL A 86 0.28 3.30 9.84
CA VAL A 86 0.05 2.80 11.19
C VAL A 86 0.84 3.56 12.26
N ASP A 87 1.95 4.17 11.86
CA ASP A 87 2.85 4.90 12.74
C ASP A 87 2.25 6.18 13.30
N LYS A 88 2.67 6.53 14.52
CA LYS A 88 2.26 7.76 15.16
C LYS A 88 2.85 8.95 14.41
N ARG A 89 1.99 9.80 13.85
CA ARG A 89 2.41 11.06 13.24
C ARG A 89 3.01 12.00 14.29
N LEU A 90 4.08 12.67 13.91
CA LEU A 90 4.64 13.79 14.68
C LEU A 90 3.74 15.03 14.49
N PRO A 91 3.58 15.86 15.53
CA PRO A 91 2.82 17.10 15.42
C PRO A 91 3.53 18.07 14.46
N VAL A 92 2.79 18.64 13.51
CA VAL A 92 3.28 19.67 12.59
C VAL A 92 2.61 20.98 12.96
N ALA A 93 3.35 21.89 13.59
CA ALA A 93 2.87 23.23 13.94
C ALA A 93 3.04 24.22 12.78
N ALA A 94 4.13 24.07 12.02
CA ALA A 94 4.45 24.84 10.83
C ALA A 94 5.28 23.99 9.86
N LEU A 95 5.25 24.35 8.58
CA LEU A 95 6.21 23.83 7.60
C LEU A 95 7.54 24.57 7.79
N GLU A 96 8.65 23.85 7.64
CA GLU A 96 9.98 24.42 7.70
C GLU A 96 10.40 24.88 6.30
N VAL A 97 10.74 26.16 6.17
CA VAL A 97 11.21 26.74 4.91
C VAL A 97 12.67 26.34 4.70
N GLU A 98 12.95 25.65 3.60
CA GLU A 98 14.27 25.06 3.34
C GLU A 98 15.20 26.03 2.60
N ALA A 99 16.16 26.61 3.32
CA ALA A 99 17.16 27.51 2.76
C ALA A 99 18.57 27.21 3.28
N THR A 100 19.57 27.56 2.49
CA THR A 100 20.98 27.64 2.89
C THR A 100 21.54 29.02 2.59
N THR A 101 22.79 29.29 2.99
CA THR A 101 23.48 30.53 2.62
C THR A 101 23.78 30.64 1.13
N ALA A 102 23.78 29.51 0.41
CA ALA A 102 23.99 29.45 -1.04
C ALA A 102 22.67 29.34 -1.83
N THR A 103 21.64 28.75 -1.25
CA THR A 103 20.38 28.41 -1.92
C THR A 103 19.19 29.00 -1.17
N PRO A 104 18.44 29.96 -1.75
CA PRO A 104 17.25 30.52 -1.12
C PRO A 104 16.10 29.50 -1.14
N ALA A 105 15.22 29.57 -0.14
CA ALA A 105 14.00 28.77 -0.14
C ALA A 105 12.97 29.21 -1.17
N LEU A 106 12.99 30.48 -1.57
CA LEU A 106 12.10 31.00 -2.59
C LEU A 106 12.57 30.51 -3.96
N VAL A 107 11.88 29.51 -4.51
CA VAL A 107 12.27 28.85 -5.76
C VAL A 107 11.65 29.50 -6.99
N ALA A 108 10.47 30.11 -6.86
CA ALA A 108 9.79 30.79 -7.96
C ALA A 108 8.84 31.89 -7.49
N LYS A 109 8.47 32.77 -8.43
CA LYS A 109 7.37 33.74 -8.28
C LYS A 109 6.45 33.65 -9.48
N GLY A 110 5.16 33.58 -9.23
CA GLY A 110 4.11 33.68 -10.24
C GLY A 110 3.36 35.01 -10.17
N ALA A 111 2.27 35.11 -10.91
CA ALA A 111 1.39 36.27 -10.85
C ALA A 111 0.58 36.25 -9.53
N GLY A 112 1.08 36.96 -8.52
CA GLY A 112 0.41 37.15 -7.23
C GLY A 112 0.67 36.06 -6.18
N TYR A 113 1.71 35.24 -6.37
CA TYR A 113 2.12 34.24 -5.39
C TYR A 113 3.62 33.94 -5.45
N LYS A 114 4.14 33.42 -4.34
CA LYS A 114 5.52 32.97 -4.14
C LYS A 114 5.54 31.46 -3.93
N VAL A 115 6.60 30.81 -4.38
CA VAL A 115 6.79 29.35 -4.23
C VAL A 115 8.01 29.11 -3.37
N TYR A 116 7.84 28.40 -2.26
CA TYR A 116 8.92 28.06 -1.34
C TYR A 116 9.18 26.55 -1.31
N SER A 117 10.44 26.14 -1.27
CA SER A 117 10.81 24.78 -0.84
C SER A 117 10.56 24.64 0.65
N VAL A 118 9.83 23.60 1.04
CA VAL A 118 9.45 23.34 2.42
C VAL A 118 9.60 21.88 2.78
N ARG A 119 9.86 21.63 4.06
CA ARG A 119 9.91 20.29 4.66
C ARG A 119 9.05 20.21 5.92
N TRP A 120 8.63 19.02 6.31
CA TRP A 120 7.88 18.78 7.55
C TRP A 120 8.15 17.38 8.12
N PRO A 121 8.09 17.21 9.44
CA PRO A 121 8.19 15.88 10.05
C PRO A 121 6.93 15.07 9.78
N VAL A 122 7.09 13.76 9.52
CA VAL A 122 5.95 12.84 9.34
C VAL A 122 5.87 11.88 10.52
N PHE A 123 6.90 11.06 10.71
CA PHE A 123 7.09 10.19 11.88
C PHE A 123 8.60 10.06 12.15
N GLU A 124 8.97 9.30 13.18
CA GLU A 124 10.38 9.13 13.54
C GLU A 124 11.20 8.57 12.36
N GLY A 125 12.24 9.29 11.96
CA GLY A 125 13.10 8.91 10.84
C GLY A 125 12.56 9.23 9.45
N ALA A 126 11.35 9.81 9.32
CA ALA A 126 10.77 10.18 8.03
C ALA A 126 10.22 11.63 8.01
N GLY A 127 10.70 12.39 7.03
CA GLY A 127 10.19 13.72 6.68
C GLY A 127 9.45 13.70 5.34
N GLY A 128 8.68 14.75 5.10
CA GLY A 128 8.15 15.08 3.78
C GLY A 128 8.75 16.38 3.29
N GLU A 129 8.86 16.50 1.97
CA GLU A 129 9.33 17.68 1.27
C GLU A 129 8.32 18.06 0.18
N GLY A 130 8.30 19.33 -0.19
CA GLY A 130 7.43 19.79 -1.27
C GLY A 130 7.48 21.30 -1.45
N LEU A 131 6.52 21.80 -2.21
CA LEU A 131 6.41 23.22 -2.54
C LEU A 131 5.22 23.85 -1.82
N LEU A 132 5.47 24.99 -1.18
CA LEU A 132 4.44 25.85 -0.63
C LEU A 132 4.20 27.03 -1.59
N LEU A 133 3.01 27.06 -2.19
CA LEU A 133 2.54 28.19 -2.98
C LEU A 133 1.77 29.13 -2.04
N GLU A 134 2.36 30.29 -1.76
CA GLU A 134 1.79 31.30 -0.87
C GLU A 134 1.33 32.53 -1.69
N PRO A 135 0.04 32.89 -1.66
CA PRO A 135 -0.44 34.10 -2.31
C PRO A 135 0.14 35.35 -1.63
N ASP A 136 0.35 36.42 -2.40
CA ASP A 136 0.80 37.72 -1.85
C ASP A 136 -0.27 38.38 -0.97
N ALA A 137 -1.54 38.08 -1.24
CA ALA A 137 -2.68 38.49 -0.43
C ALA A 137 -3.00 37.46 0.66
N GLN A 138 -3.88 37.83 1.59
CA GLN A 138 -4.35 36.92 2.64
C GLN A 138 -4.95 35.64 2.03
N ALA A 139 -4.43 34.48 2.42
CA ALA A 139 -4.95 33.20 1.97
C ALA A 139 -6.40 33.00 2.44
N VAL A 140 -7.31 32.72 1.50
CA VAL A 140 -8.74 32.46 1.76
C VAL A 140 -9.05 30.97 1.92
N ALA A 141 -8.15 30.10 1.48
CA ALA A 141 -8.26 28.65 1.58
C ALA A 141 -6.88 28.00 1.59
N ARG A 142 -6.83 26.71 1.97
CA ARG A 142 -5.63 25.87 1.89
C ARG A 142 -5.96 24.62 1.08
N VAL A 143 -5.08 24.26 0.16
CA VAL A 143 -5.22 23.10 -0.71
C VAL A 143 -3.97 22.26 -0.60
N VAL A 144 -4.13 20.95 -0.49
CA VAL A 144 -3.03 20.00 -0.67
C VAL A 144 -3.16 19.44 -2.07
N ALA A 145 -2.26 19.84 -2.96
CA ALA A 145 -2.17 19.30 -4.31
C ALA A 145 -1.20 18.12 -4.30
N VAL A 146 -1.69 16.95 -4.72
CA VAL A 146 -0.86 15.77 -4.95
C VAL A 146 -0.83 15.57 -6.47
N PRO A 147 0.33 15.74 -7.13
CA PRO A 147 0.42 15.58 -8.57
C PRO A 147 0.21 14.11 -8.96
N ASP A 148 0.03 13.88 -10.26
CA ASP A 148 0.08 12.53 -10.80
C ASP A 148 1.44 11.88 -10.50
N ALA A 149 1.46 10.57 -10.30
CA ALA A 149 2.70 9.84 -10.00
C ALA A 149 3.70 9.88 -11.18
N ASP A 150 3.22 10.16 -12.40
CA ASP A 150 4.06 10.31 -13.59
C ASP A 150 4.72 11.69 -13.70
N TRP A 151 4.40 12.64 -12.81
CA TRP A 151 4.98 13.99 -12.85
C TRP A 151 6.21 14.07 -11.95
N SER A 152 7.27 14.70 -12.47
CA SER A 152 8.40 15.04 -11.61
C SER A 152 8.05 16.29 -10.78
N PRO A 153 8.56 16.42 -9.53
CA PRO A 153 8.26 17.56 -8.66
C PRO A 153 8.58 18.93 -9.25
N GLU A 154 9.45 18.97 -10.27
CA GLU A 154 9.97 20.19 -10.90
C GLU A 154 9.20 20.62 -12.17
N MET A 155 8.18 19.87 -12.61
CA MET A 155 7.41 20.14 -13.84
C MET A 155 6.05 20.79 -13.62
#